data_AF-A0A2V6MEA3-F1
#
_entry.id   AF-A0A2V6MEA3-F1
#
_cell.length_a   1.000
_cell.length_b   1.000
_cell.length_c   1.000
_cell.angle_alpha   90.00
_cell.angle_beta   90.00
_cell.angle_gamma   90.00
#
_symmetry.space_group_name_H-M   'P 1'
#
loop_
_entity.id
_entity.type
_entity.pdbx_description
1 polymer ?
#
loop_
_entity_poly.entity_id
_entity_poly.type
_entity_poly.pdbx_seq_one_letter_code
_entity_poly.pdbx_strand_id
1 'polypeptide(L)'
;MKTFEEKWTAWIDDQLIGRELEEFLASIPDRTAAEAEKQSAKQVGSLLREQAMALSNADFFSHQLRERLDRENAPIRSEADAIQTGWWTIRRLLWGGITSLAVFAICTVVVFREKTPSSQSQYLTQILGAQVDPTVSPNATISMFEKKDDHVTVLWVDGLQSLPPEYAAK
;
A
#
# COMPACT_ATOMS: atom_id res chain seq x y z
N MET A 1 29.84 40.07 -11.95
CA MET A 1 31.19 39.47 -11.95
C MET A 1 31.22 38.40 -10.88
N LYS A 2 31.75 37.21 -11.17
CA LYS A 2 31.93 36.17 -10.13
C LYS A 2 32.97 36.62 -9.11
N THR A 3 32.77 36.31 -7.84
CA THR A 3 33.75 36.59 -6.77
C THR A 3 34.97 35.68 -6.89
N PHE A 4 36.04 35.98 -6.15
CA PHE A 4 37.19 35.07 -6.07
C PHE A 4 36.78 33.69 -5.56
N GLU A 5 35.99 33.63 -4.49
CA GLU A 5 35.50 32.37 -3.89
C GLU A 5 34.68 31.52 -4.86
N GLU A 6 33.83 32.16 -5.66
CA GLU A 6 33.04 31.47 -6.69
C GLU A 6 33.94 30.90 -7.80
N LYS A 7 34.96 31.66 -8.23
CA LYS A 7 35.93 31.17 -9.23
C LYS A 7 36.84 30.08 -8.66
N TRP A 8 37.21 30.18 -7.38
CA TRP A 8 37.99 29.19 -6.65
C TRP A 8 37.24 27.87 -6.55
N THR A 9 35.98 27.90 -6.11
CA THR A 9 35.11 26.71 -6.03
C THR A 9 34.91 26.10 -7.40
N ALA A 10 34.56 26.90 -8.42
CA ALA A 10 34.41 26.43 -9.79
C ALA A 10 35.71 25.84 -10.37
N TRP A 11 36.88 26.34 -9.96
CA TRP A 11 38.17 25.79 -10.36
C TRP A 11 38.49 24.47 -9.67
N ILE A 12 38.15 24.32 -8.38
CA ILE A 12 38.27 23.05 -7.64
C ILE A 12 37.40 21.97 -8.30
N ASP A 13 36.17 22.34 -8.67
CA ASP A 13 35.16 21.47 -9.30
C ASP A 13 35.38 21.23 -10.80
N ASP A 14 36.49 21.74 -11.37
CA ASP A 14 36.85 21.64 -12.79
C ASP A 14 35.77 22.23 -13.75
N GLN A 15 34.96 23.18 -13.28
CA GLN A 15 33.92 23.89 -14.04
C GLN A 15 34.39 25.22 -14.63
N LEU A 16 35.58 25.70 -14.23
CA LEU A 16 36.16 26.93 -14.77
C LEU A 16 36.90 26.63 -16.08
N ILE A 17 36.44 27.20 -17.20
CA ILE A 17 36.94 26.90 -18.55
C ILE A 17 37.32 28.15 -19.34
N GLY A 18 38.18 27.97 -20.35
CA GLY A 18 38.54 29.00 -21.33
C GLY A 18 39.19 30.23 -20.71
N ARG A 19 38.76 31.42 -21.16
CA ARG A 19 39.35 32.70 -20.76
C ARG A 19 39.22 32.98 -19.25
N GLU A 20 38.14 32.55 -18.62
CA GLU A 20 37.94 32.77 -17.18
C GLU A 20 38.97 32.00 -16.34
N LEU A 21 39.40 30.82 -16.80
CA LEU A 21 40.45 30.03 -16.16
C LEU A 21 41.80 30.72 -16.27
N GLU A 22 42.16 31.21 -17.45
CA GLU A 22 43.44 31.91 -17.67
C GLU A 22 43.54 33.18 -16.83
N GLU A 23 42.47 33.99 -16.80
CA GLU A 23 42.39 35.19 -15.97
C GLU A 23 42.49 34.86 -14.47
N PHE A 24 41.85 33.77 -14.04
CA PHE A 24 41.89 33.32 -12.65
C PHE A 24 43.30 32.82 -12.26
N LEU A 25 43.91 31.95 -13.06
CA LEU A 25 45.27 31.46 -12.81
C LEU A 25 46.31 32.57 -12.86
N ALA A 26 46.08 33.65 -13.63
CA ALA A 26 46.92 34.84 -13.62
C ALA A 26 46.74 35.68 -12.35
N SER A 27 45.58 35.62 -11.70
CA SER A 27 45.29 36.32 -10.44
C SER A 27 45.87 35.65 -9.19
N ILE A 28 46.25 34.37 -9.28
CA ILE A 28 46.80 33.60 -8.16
C ILE A 28 48.30 33.93 -7.99
N PRO A 29 48.74 34.43 -6.82
CA PRO A 29 50.13 34.80 -6.58
C PRO A 29 51.07 33.61 -6.42
N ASP A 30 50.61 32.49 -5.82
CA ASP A 30 51.36 31.23 -5.73
C ASP A 30 50.52 30.07 -6.28
N ARG A 31 50.83 29.69 -7.51
CA ARG A 31 50.12 28.60 -8.21
C ARG A 31 50.41 27.25 -7.58
N THR A 32 51.62 27.04 -7.08
CA THR A 32 52.03 25.75 -6.54
C THR A 32 51.32 25.45 -5.22
N ALA A 33 51.21 26.46 -4.35
CA ALA A 33 50.41 26.36 -3.12
C ALA A 33 48.92 26.17 -3.42
N ALA A 34 48.37 26.94 -4.38
CA ALA A 34 46.96 26.82 -4.77
C ALA A 34 46.63 25.44 -5.37
N GLU A 35 47.51 24.86 -6.17
CA GLU A 35 47.35 23.50 -6.70
C GLU A 35 47.42 22.45 -5.58
N ALA A 36 48.34 22.59 -4.63
CA ALA A 36 48.43 21.70 -3.47
C ALA A 36 47.16 21.76 -2.60
N GLU A 37 46.60 22.96 -2.42
CA GLU A 37 45.33 23.16 -1.71
C GLU A 37 44.16 22.55 -2.48
N LYS A 38 44.09 22.71 -3.80
CA LYS A 38 43.09 22.04 -4.66
C LYS A 38 43.18 20.52 -4.53
N GLN A 39 44.37 19.94 -4.52
CA GLN A 39 44.54 18.49 -4.31
C GLN A 39 44.07 18.05 -2.92
N SER A 40 44.41 18.82 -1.89
CA SER A 40 43.98 18.54 -0.52
C SER A 40 42.46 18.61 -0.38
N ALA A 41 41.81 19.61 -0.98
CA ALA A 41 40.35 19.73 -1.02
C ALA A 41 39.69 18.54 -1.72
N LYS A 42 40.26 18.09 -2.85
CA LYS A 42 39.78 16.88 -3.56
C LYS A 42 39.93 15.61 -2.72
N GLN A 43 41.04 15.45 -2.01
CA GLN A 43 41.27 14.31 -1.11
C GLN A 43 40.29 14.31 0.07
N VAL A 44 40.03 15.47 0.68
CA VAL A 44 39.01 15.59 1.72
C VAL A 44 37.63 15.23 1.16
N GLY A 45 37.30 15.73 -0.04
CA GLY A 45 36.05 15.40 -0.72
C GLY A 45 35.88 13.90 -0.99
N SER A 46 36.93 13.20 -1.42
CA SER A 46 36.88 11.75 -1.64
C SER A 46 36.69 10.98 -0.33
N LEU A 47 37.40 11.36 0.73
CA LEU A 47 37.26 10.73 2.05
C LEU A 47 35.86 10.93 2.63
N LEU A 48 35.31 12.13 2.51
CA LEU A 48 33.93 12.42 2.93
C LEU A 48 32.93 11.59 2.14
N ARG A 49 33.17 11.38 0.84
CA ARG A 49 32.30 10.56 -0.01
C ARG A 49 32.37 9.07 0.31
N GLU A 50 33.52 8.57 0.74
CA GLU A 50 33.69 7.20 1.23
C GLU A 50 33.00 6.97 2.58
N GLN A 51 33.05 7.97 3.47
CA GLN A 51 32.38 7.91 4.78
C GLN A 51 30.89 8.27 4.71
N ALA A 52 30.44 8.90 3.63
CA ALA A 52 29.04 9.22 3.43
C ALA A 52 28.24 7.93 3.36
N MET A 53 27.40 7.72 4.37
CA MET A 53 26.50 6.59 4.42
C MET A 53 25.61 6.64 3.17
N ALA A 54 25.58 5.55 2.39
CA ALA A 54 24.68 5.44 1.26
C ALA A 54 23.25 5.61 1.78
N LEU A 55 22.58 6.69 1.38
CA LEU A 55 21.20 6.93 1.75
C LEU A 55 20.34 5.79 1.19
N SER A 56 20.01 4.82 2.05
CA SER A 56 19.19 3.66 1.72
C SER A 56 17.71 4.00 1.56
N ASN A 57 17.30 5.16 2.07
CA ASN A 57 15.94 5.63 1.96
C ASN A 57 15.76 6.32 0.61
N ALA A 58 15.08 5.62 -0.28
CA ALA A 58 14.45 6.16 -1.48
C ALA A 58 13.28 7.09 -1.12
N ASP A 59 13.43 7.97 -0.13
CA ASP A 59 12.39 8.92 0.26
C ASP A 59 12.45 10.10 -0.71
N PHE A 60 11.78 9.91 -1.85
CA PHE A 60 11.33 10.90 -2.85
C PHE A 60 12.42 11.79 -3.51
N PHE A 61 13.25 12.48 -2.72
CA PHE A 61 14.34 13.35 -3.16
C PHE A 61 15.51 12.57 -3.75
N SER A 62 15.86 11.42 -3.18
CA SER A 62 16.93 10.57 -3.71
C SER A 62 16.54 9.97 -5.06
N HIS A 63 15.25 9.68 -5.30
CA HIS A 63 14.76 9.23 -6.60
C HIS A 63 14.92 10.33 -7.66
N GLN A 64 14.42 11.54 -7.39
CA GLN A 64 14.51 12.64 -8.36
C GLN A 64 15.95 13.07 -8.64
N LEU A 65 16.80 13.10 -7.61
CA LEU A 65 18.21 13.42 -7.77
C LEU A 65 18.93 12.33 -8.57
N ARG A 66 18.66 11.06 -8.29
CA ARG A 66 19.26 9.95 -9.04
C ARG A 66 18.75 9.90 -10.47
N GLU A 67 17.47 10.17 -10.70
CA GLU A 67 16.88 10.27 -12.03
C GLU A 67 17.47 11.44 -12.85
N ARG A 68 17.74 12.59 -12.20
CA ARG A 68 18.45 13.70 -12.86
C ARG A 68 19.91 13.35 -13.16
N LEU A 69 20.60 12.75 -12.20
CA LEU A 69 22.01 12.36 -12.36
C LEU A 69 22.18 11.28 -13.43
N ASP A 70 21.26 10.32 -13.50
CA ASP A 70 21.22 9.26 -14.51
C ASP A 70 20.87 9.83 -15.89
N ARG A 71 20.00 10.85 -15.96
CA ARG A 71 19.69 11.57 -17.21
C ARG A 71 20.88 12.35 -17.74
N GLU A 72 21.66 12.97 -16.85
CA GLU A 72 22.87 13.72 -17.22
C GLU A 72 24.04 12.79 -17.57
N ASN A 73 24.14 11.63 -16.93
CA ASN A 73 25.23 10.66 -17.16
C ASN A 73 24.89 9.55 -18.15
N ALA A 74 23.67 9.49 -18.67
CA ALA A 74 23.31 8.47 -19.66
C ALA A 74 24.09 8.72 -20.97
N PRO A 75 25.02 7.83 -21.37
CA PRO A 75 25.54 7.87 -22.73
C PRO A 75 24.37 7.66 -23.68
N ILE A 76 24.31 8.46 -24.75
CA ILE A 76 23.32 8.46 -25.82
C ILE A 76 22.85 7.02 -26.08
N ARG A 77 21.71 6.64 -25.49
CA ARG A 77 21.24 5.27 -25.48
C ARG A 77 20.67 4.97 -26.86
N SER A 78 21.34 4.12 -27.61
CA SER A 78 20.89 3.68 -28.94
C SER A 78 19.48 3.08 -28.85
N GLU A 79 18.57 3.55 -29.70
CA GLU A 79 17.14 3.19 -29.78
C GLU A 79 16.87 1.67 -29.83
N ALA A 80 17.86 0.87 -30.21
CA ALA A 80 17.75 -0.59 -30.33
C ALA A 80 17.40 -1.29 -28.99
N ASP A 81 17.81 -0.74 -27.85
CA ASP A 81 17.66 -1.37 -26.53
C ASP A 81 16.25 -1.16 -25.93
N ALA A 82 15.55 -0.10 -26.37
CA ALA A 82 14.18 0.20 -25.96
C ALA A 82 13.15 -0.73 -26.63
N ILE A 83 13.43 -1.22 -27.83
CA ILE A 83 12.52 -2.09 -28.60
C ILE A 83 12.51 -3.52 -28.04
N GLN A 84 13.66 -4.03 -27.56
CA GLN A 84 13.74 -5.37 -26.96
C GLN A 84 13.09 -5.46 -25.57
N THR A 85 13.17 -4.39 -24.79
CA THR A 85 12.57 -4.34 -23.44
C THR A 85 11.04 -4.26 -23.52
N GLY A 86 10.46 -3.53 -24.48
CA GLY A 86 9.01 -3.43 -24.66
C GLY A 86 8.28 -4.76 -24.94
N TRP A 87 8.90 -5.68 -25.69
CA TRP A 87 8.31 -7.00 -25.99
C TRP A 87 8.14 -7.85 -24.73
N TRP A 88 9.13 -7.81 -23.83
CA TRP A 88 9.13 -8.60 -22.60
C TRP A 88 8.07 -8.11 -21.60
N THR A 89 7.82 -6.80 -21.53
CA THR A 89 6.84 -6.19 -20.64
C THR A 89 5.40 -6.49 -21.07
N ILE A 90 5.11 -6.45 -22.37
CA ILE A 90 3.77 -6.77 -22.91
C ILE A 90 3.40 -8.22 -22.60
N ARG A 91 4.34 -9.15 -22.76
CA ARG A 91 4.12 -10.57 -22.43
C ARG A 91 3.87 -10.80 -20.95
N ARG A 92 4.60 -10.12 -20.05
CA ARG A 92 4.36 -10.19 -18.60
C ARG A 92 3.01 -9.59 -18.20
N LEU A 93 2.60 -8.49 -18.84
CA LEU A 93 1.28 -7.89 -18.60
C LEU A 93 0.15 -8.86 -18.98
N LEU A 94 0.29 -9.55 -20.11
CA LEU A 94 -0.69 -10.55 -20.56
C LEU A 94 -0.78 -11.75 -19.60
N TRP A 95 0.37 -12.26 -19.14
CA TRP A 95 0.41 -13.34 -18.14
C TRP A 95 -0.13 -12.89 -16.77
N GLY A 96 0.14 -11.66 -16.35
CA GLY A 96 -0.43 -11.05 -15.14
C GLY A 96 -1.95 -10.92 -15.21
N GLY A 97 -2.49 -10.51 -16.37
CA GLY A 97 -3.93 -10.43 -16.60
C GLY A 97 -4.61 -11.80 -16.54
N ILE A 98 -4.05 -12.80 -17.22
CA ILE A 98 -4.61 -14.17 -17.23
C ILE A 98 -4.57 -14.80 -15.82
N THR A 99 -3.48 -14.61 -15.08
CA THR A 99 -3.35 -15.14 -13.71
C THR A 99 -4.33 -14.47 -12.75
N SER A 100 -4.50 -13.16 -12.82
CA SER A 100 -5.51 -12.43 -12.03
C SER A 100 -6.93 -12.91 -12.36
N LEU A 101 -7.27 -13.05 -13.64
CA LEU A 101 -8.58 -13.54 -14.09
C LEU A 101 -8.84 -14.97 -13.60
N ALA A 102 -7.83 -15.86 -13.67
CA ALA A 102 -7.96 -17.24 -13.20
C ALA A 102 -8.16 -17.32 -11.69
N VAL A 103 -7.40 -16.55 -10.90
CA VAL A 103 -7.59 -16.48 -9.44
C VAL A 103 -8.97 -15.93 -9.11
N PHE A 104 -9.42 -14.88 -9.79
CA PHE A 104 -10.77 -14.33 -9.61
C PHE A 104 -11.86 -15.34 -9.97
N ALA A 105 -11.72 -16.08 -11.07
CA ALA A 105 -12.66 -17.13 -11.46
C ALA A 105 -12.71 -18.27 -10.43
N ILE A 106 -11.55 -18.69 -9.90
CA ILE A 106 -11.49 -19.72 -8.85
C ILE A 106 -12.16 -19.22 -7.57
N CYS A 107 -11.84 -18.00 -7.13
CA CYS A 107 -12.45 -17.41 -5.93
C CYS A 107 -13.96 -17.23 -6.10
N THR A 108 -14.43 -16.77 -7.26
CA THR A 108 -15.88 -16.64 -7.51
C THR A 108 -16.56 -18.01 -7.50
N VAL A 109 -15.99 -19.04 -8.13
CA VAL A 109 -16.56 -20.40 -8.10
C VAL A 109 -16.60 -20.97 -6.68
N VAL A 110 -15.55 -20.77 -5.87
CA VAL A 110 -15.53 -21.21 -4.45
C VAL A 110 -16.61 -20.48 -3.65
N VAL A 111 -16.68 -19.15 -3.75
CA VAL A 111 -17.68 -18.34 -3.03
C VAL A 111 -19.12 -18.68 -3.48
N PHE A 112 -19.34 -18.94 -4.77
CA PHE A 112 -20.66 -19.33 -5.27
C PHE A 112 -21.01 -20.79 -4.93
N ARG A 113 -20.02 -21.69 -4.80
CA ARG A 113 -20.22 -23.05 -4.28
C ARG A 113 -20.50 -23.07 -2.79
N GLU A 114 -19.88 -22.19 -2.00
CA GLU A 114 -20.26 -22.01 -0.59
C GLU A 114 -21.67 -21.40 -0.45
N LYS A 115 -22.10 -20.63 -1.46
CA LYS A 115 -23.44 -20.02 -1.53
C LYS A 115 -24.49 -20.86 -2.26
N THR A 116 -24.30 -22.15 -2.53
CA THR A 116 -25.47 -23.02 -2.80
C THR A 116 -26.24 -23.21 -1.50
N PRO A 117 -27.45 -22.64 -1.35
CA PRO A 117 -28.17 -22.69 -0.09
C PRO A 117 -28.94 -24.01 -0.03
N SER A 118 -28.33 -25.07 0.52
CA SER A 118 -29.10 -26.18 1.08
C SER A 118 -29.52 -25.91 2.53
N SER A 119 -29.16 -24.76 3.10
CA SER A 119 -29.67 -24.30 4.39
C SER A 119 -30.40 -22.98 4.19
N GLN A 120 -31.73 -23.08 4.11
CA GLN A 120 -32.62 -22.05 4.63
C GLN A 120 -32.05 -21.55 5.96
N SER A 121 -31.47 -20.35 5.94
CA SER A 121 -31.33 -19.41 7.06
C SER A 121 -31.51 -20.04 8.46
N GLN A 122 -30.41 -20.46 9.07
CA GLN A 122 -30.29 -20.87 10.48
C GLN A 122 -30.66 -19.77 11.51
N TYR A 123 -31.24 -18.65 11.06
CA TYR A 123 -31.73 -17.53 11.88
C TYR A 123 -33.16 -17.13 11.55
N LEU A 124 -33.88 -17.91 10.74
CA LEU A 124 -35.30 -17.66 10.52
C LEU A 124 -36.07 -18.28 11.67
N THR A 125 -36.13 -17.54 12.77
CA THR A 125 -37.10 -17.73 13.85
C THR A 125 -38.47 -17.72 13.18
N GLN A 126 -39.01 -18.90 12.87
CA GLN A 126 -40.33 -19.02 12.30
C GLN A 126 -41.32 -18.77 13.44
N ILE A 127 -41.64 -17.50 13.66
CA ILE A 127 -42.64 -17.08 14.64
C ILE A 127 -44.00 -17.51 14.08
N LEU A 128 -44.40 -18.74 14.39
CA LEU A 128 -45.78 -19.18 14.22
C LEU A 128 -46.59 -18.56 15.37
N GLY A 129 -47.20 -17.41 15.09
CA GLY A 129 -48.21 -16.85 15.98
C GLY A 129 -49.47 -17.72 15.91
N ALA A 130 -49.66 -18.58 16.91
CA ALA A 130 -50.95 -19.23 17.12
C ALA A 130 -51.78 -18.31 18.02
N GLN A 131 -52.81 -17.66 17.45
CA GLN A 131 -53.77 -16.93 18.27
C GLN A 131 -54.59 -17.93 19.09
N VAL A 132 -54.55 -17.77 20.41
CA VAL A 132 -55.41 -18.49 21.34
C VAL A 132 -56.82 -17.91 21.20
N ASP A 133 -57.84 -18.78 21.26
CA ASP A 133 -59.25 -18.41 21.16
C ASP A 133 -59.56 -17.20 22.07
N PRO A 134 -60.03 -16.06 21.49
CA PRO A 134 -60.20 -14.81 22.21
C PRO A 134 -61.27 -14.86 23.31
N THR A 135 -62.06 -15.94 23.38
CA THR A 135 -63.06 -16.15 24.42
C THR A 135 -62.49 -16.58 25.77
N VAL A 136 -61.26 -17.12 25.82
CA VAL A 136 -60.66 -17.67 27.04
C VAL A 136 -59.59 -16.75 27.63
N SER A 137 -58.82 -16.02 26.81
CA SER A 137 -57.83 -15.05 27.31
C SER A 137 -57.51 -13.96 26.27
N PRO A 138 -58.07 -12.74 26.38
CA PRO A 138 -57.93 -11.71 25.36
C PRO A 138 -56.52 -11.10 25.22
N ASN A 139 -55.62 -11.35 26.17
CA ASN A 139 -54.25 -10.80 26.19
C ASN A 139 -53.14 -11.86 26.14
N ALA A 140 -53.46 -13.15 25.98
CA ALA A 140 -52.44 -14.19 25.97
C ALA A 140 -51.82 -14.33 24.58
N THR A 141 -50.49 -14.23 24.50
CA THR A 141 -49.72 -14.48 23.29
C THR A 141 -48.78 -15.66 23.53
N ILE A 142 -48.89 -16.70 22.70
CA ILE A 142 -47.97 -17.85 22.72
C ILE A 142 -46.98 -17.69 21.58
N SER A 143 -45.70 -17.58 21.90
CA SER A 143 -44.59 -17.60 20.94
C SER A 143 -43.85 -18.93 21.06
N MET A 144 -43.80 -19.68 19.96
CA MET A 144 -43.06 -20.94 19.91
C MET A 144 -41.71 -20.73 19.22
N PHE A 145 -40.64 -21.11 19.90
CA PHE A 145 -39.29 -21.11 19.37
C PHE A 145 -38.83 -22.56 19.23
N GLU A 146 -38.66 -23.01 17.99
CA GLU A 146 -38.18 -24.36 17.70
C GLU A 146 -36.76 -24.29 17.14
N LYS A 147 -35.82 -25.00 17.78
CA LYS A 147 -34.48 -25.23 17.24
C LYS A 147 -34.42 -26.66 16.71
N LYS A 148 -34.56 -26.82 15.39
CA LYS A 148 -34.66 -28.12 14.71
C LYS A 148 -33.47 -29.06 14.96
N ASP A 149 -32.27 -28.53 15.14
CA ASP A 149 -31.05 -29.34 15.31
C ASP A 149 -30.89 -29.96 16.70
N ASP A 150 -31.44 -29.34 17.75
CA ASP A 150 -31.29 -29.83 19.14
C ASP A 150 -32.58 -30.47 19.67
N HIS A 151 -33.64 -30.57 18.86
CA HIS A 151 -34.99 -31.01 19.28
C HIS A 151 -35.53 -30.26 20.50
N VAL A 152 -35.15 -28.98 20.67
CA VAL A 152 -35.63 -28.14 21.76
C VAL A 152 -36.73 -27.22 21.23
N THR A 153 -37.90 -27.33 21.84
CA THR A 153 -39.03 -26.43 21.63
C THR A 153 -39.25 -25.61 22.89
N VAL A 154 -39.04 -24.31 22.80
CA VAL A 154 -39.34 -23.35 23.87
C VAL A 154 -40.68 -22.70 23.58
N LEU A 155 -41.63 -22.85 24.50
CA LEU A 155 -42.92 -22.18 24.45
C LEU A 155 -42.86 -21.00 25.40
N TRP A 156 -42.88 -19.78 24.86
CA TRP A 156 -42.98 -18.56 25.63
C TRP A 156 -44.43 -18.10 25.65
N VAL A 157 -45.03 -18.04 26.83
CA VAL A 157 -46.40 -17.57 26.99
C VAL A 157 -46.40 -16.28 27.79
N ASP A 158 -46.93 -15.22 27.19
CA ASP A 158 -47.07 -13.91 27.79
C ASP A 158 -48.56 -13.56 27.94
N GLY A 159 -48.92 -12.84 29.00
CA GLY A 159 -50.29 -12.37 29.22
C GLY A 159 -51.33 -13.41 29.66
N LEU A 160 -50.91 -14.59 30.13
CA LEU A 160 -51.81 -15.51 30.85
C LEU A 160 -52.28 -14.87 32.16
N GLN A 161 -53.60 -14.77 32.35
CA GLN A 161 -54.17 -14.35 33.62
C GLN A 161 -53.83 -15.41 34.69
N SER A 162 -53.37 -14.98 35.86
CA SER A 162 -53.07 -15.90 36.97
C SER A 162 -54.28 -16.77 37.25
N LEU A 163 -54.10 -18.10 37.25
CA LEU A 163 -55.15 -19.03 37.63
C LEU A 163 -55.68 -18.64 39.02
N PRO A 164 -57.01 -18.59 39.22
CA PRO A 164 -57.57 -18.38 40.55
C PRO A 164 -56.98 -19.43 41.51
N PRO A 165 -56.64 -19.05 42.75
CA PRO A 165 -55.96 -19.93 43.71
C PRO A 165 -56.73 -21.21 44.03
N GLU A 166 -58.02 -21.25 43.72
CA GLU A 166 -58.90 -22.42 43.83
C GLU A 166 -58.66 -23.53 42.78
N TYR A 167 -57.82 -23.27 41.76
CA TYR A 167 -57.33 -24.28 40.81
C TYR A 167 -55.89 -24.73 41.06
N ALA A 168 -55.19 -24.15 42.03
CA ALA A 168 -53.91 -24.70 42.49
C ALA A 168 -54.21 -26.00 43.24
N ALA A 169 -53.81 -27.12 42.65
CA ALA A 169 -54.03 -28.45 43.22
C ALA A 169 -53.57 -28.50 44.70
N LYS A 170 -54.40 -29.13 45.53
CA LYS A 170 -54.05 -29.52 46.89
C LYS A 170 -53.14 -30.76 46.87
#